data_AF-A0A962K684-F1
#
_entry.id   AF-A0A962K684-F1
#
_cell.length_a   1.000
_cell.length_b   1.000
_cell.length_c   1.000
_cell.angle_alpha   90.00
_cell.angle_beta   90.00
_cell.angle_gamma   90.00
#
_symmetry.space_group_name_H-M   'P 1'
#
loop_
_entity.id
_entity.type
_entity.pdbx_description
1 polymer ?
#
loop_
_entity_poly.entity_id
_entity_poly.type
_entity_poly.pdbx_seq_one_letter_code
_entity_poly.pdbx_strand_id
1 'polypeptide(L)'
;MIPDDIPGVGFLDDAIYTEIIIQELDAEVRSYNEFCQYRIAEENRRRNRGLDTKVGREDWLADKRSVLHSRMRARRSGGSSRGGWRTNFF
;
A
#
# COMPACT_ATOMS: atom_id res chain seq x y z
N MET A 1 9.16 18.82 -30.42
CA MET A 1 8.16 17.99 -31.10
C MET A 1 8.44 18.05 -32.59
N ILE A 2 8.60 16.88 -33.18
CA ILE A 2 8.70 16.69 -34.63
C ILE A 2 7.28 16.87 -35.18
N PRO A 3 7.07 17.56 -36.31
CA PRO A 3 5.74 17.65 -36.91
C PRO A 3 5.24 16.27 -37.38
N ASP A 4 4.05 15.88 -36.93
CA ASP A 4 3.39 14.60 -37.23
C ASP A 4 3.22 14.31 -38.73
N ASP A 5 3.16 15.36 -39.55
CA ASP A 5 2.91 15.25 -41.00
C ASP A 5 4.15 14.83 -41.80
N ILE A 6 5.29 14.52 -41.15
CA ILE A 6 6.50 14.05 -41.83
C ILE A 6 6.35 12.57 -42.19
N PRO A 7 6.29 12.22 -43.50
CA PRO A 7 6.09 10.83 -43.92
C PRO A 7 7.24 9.94 -43.43
N GLY A 8 6.89 8.88 -42.68
CA GLY A 8 7.84 7.89 -42.17
C GLY A 8 8.52 8.22 -40.83
N VAL A 9 8.37 9.43 -40.29
CA VAL A 9 9.06 9.87 -39.04
C VAL A 9 8.14 10.63 -38.06
N GLY A 10 6.93 11.02 -38.48
CA GLY A 10 6.04 11.92 -37.71
C GLY A 10 5.73 11.50 -36.26
N PHE A 11 5.52 10.21 -35.97
CA PHE A 11 5.18 9.73 -34.62
C PHE A 11 6.38 9.27 -33.78
N LEU A 12 7.61 9.54 -34.26
CA LEU A 12 8.81 9.02 -33.62
C LEU A 12 9.04 9.64 -32.24
N ASP A 13 8.76 10.93 -32.07
CA ASP A 13 8.91 11.61 -30.79
C ASP A 13 7.90 11.12 -29.74
N ASP A 14 6.65 10.88 -30.11
CA ASP A 14 5.64 10.28 -29.22
C ASP A 14 5.99 8.85 -28.79
N ALA A 15 6.52 8.05 -29.71
CA ALA A 15 6.96 6.69 -29.41
C ALA A 15 8.16 6.70 -28.44
N ILE A 16 9.13 7.60 -28.66
CA ILE A 16 10.27 7.77 -27.77
C ILE A 16 9.81 8.32 -26.40
N TYR A 17 8.92 9.30 -26.38
CA TYR A 17 8.39 9.87 -25.14
C TYR A 17 7.66 8.80 -24.31
N THR A 18 6.86 7.97 -24.98
CA THR A 18 6.16 6.86 -24.34
C THR A 18 7.14 5.83 -23.77
N GLU A 19 8.19 5.46 -24.53
CA GLU A 19 9.22 4.52 -24.07
C GLU A 19 9.96 5.04 -22.83
N ILE A 20 10.36 6.33 -22.83
CA ILE A 20 11.04 6.95 -21.69
C ILE A 20 10.13 6.94 -20.46
N ILE A 21 8.86 7.34 -20.61
CA ILE A 21 7.89 7.38 -19.51
C ILE A 21 7.63 5.97 -18.96
N ILE A 22 7.52 4.95 -19.82
CA ILE A 22 7.32 3.56 -19.37
C ILE A 22 8.53 3.08 -18.56
N GLN A 23 9.75 3.40 -18.98
CA GLN A 23 10.95 3.05 -18.23
C GLN A 23 11.02 3.78 -16.89
N GLU A 24 10.64 5.05 -16.84
CA GLU A 24 10.57 5.82 -15.59
C GLU A 24 9.50 5.27 -14.63
N LEU A 25 8.36 4.81 -15.16
CA LEU A 25 7.24 4.26 -14.40
C LEU A 25 7.35 2.75 -14.09
N ASP A 26 8.45 2.07 -14.46
CA ASP A 26 8.58 0.61 -14.30
C ASP A 26 8.37 0.19 -12.83
N ALA A 27 8.91 0.97 -11.88
CA ALA A 27 8.77 0.68 -10.45
C ALA A 27 7.32 0.79 -9.97
N GLU A 28 6.59 1.83 -10.41
CA GLU A 28 5.18 2.04 -10.10
C GLU A 28 4.31 0.96 -10.74
N VAL A 29 4.56 0.61 -12.00
CA VAL A 29 3.84 -0.45 -12.72
C VAL A 29 4.04 -1.80 -12.04
N ARG A 30 5.27 -2.13 -11.62
CA ARG A 30 5.57 -3.34 -10.84
C ARG A 30 4.83 -3.34 -9.50
N SER A 31 4.90 -2.25 -8.75
CA SER A 31 4.23 -2.10 -7.46
C SER A 31 2.70 -2.24 -7.59
N TYR A 32 2.13 -1.67 -8.66
CA TYR A 32 0.70 -1.80 -8.95
C TYR A 32 0.31 -3.23 -9.32
N ASN A 33 1.13 -3.93 -10.11
CA ASN A 33 0.91 -5.35 -10.42
C ASN A 33 0.96 -6.24 -9.17
N GLU A 34 1.93 -6.01 -8.28
CA GLU A 34 2.00 -6.69 -6.98
C GLU A 34 0.74 -6.40 -6.13
N PHE A 35 0.26 -5.16 -6.12
CA PHE A 35 -0.99 -4.80 -5.46
C PHE A 35 -2.19 -5.56 -6.05
N CYS A 36 -2.28 -5.69 -7.37
CA CYS A 36 -3.35 -6.45 -8.03
C CYS A 36 -3.32 -7.93 -7.62
N GLN A 37 -2.13 -8.56 -7.58
CA GLN A 37 -1.98 -9.94 -7.11
C GLN A 37 -2.39 -10.09 -5.64
N TYR A 38 -1.97 -9.16 -4.79
CA TYR A 38 -2.39 -9.10 -3.39
C TYR A 38 -3.91 -8.98 -3.26
N ARG A 39 -4.54 -8.10 -4.06
CA ARG A 39 -6.00 -7.91 -4.06
C ARG A 39 -6.73 -9.19 -4.40
N ILE A 40 -6.31 -9.91 -5.45
CA ILE A 40 -6.89 -11.20 -5.84
C ILE A 40 -6.74 -12.23 -4.71
N ALA A 41 -5.55 -12.34 -4.10
CA ALA A 41 -5.30 -13.26 -3.01
C ALA A 41 -6.17 -12.95 -1.77
N GLU A 42 -6.33 -11.68 -1.43
CA GLU A 42 -7.14 -11.22 -0.30
C GLU A 42 -8.64 -11.42 -0.56
N GLU A 43 -9.12 -11.18 -1.79
CA GLU A 43 -10.49 -11.50 -2.19
C GLU A 43 -10.80 -12.99 -2.04
N ASN A 44 -9.89 -13.86 -2.50
CA ASN A 44 -10.02 -15.31 -2.33
C ASN A 44 -10.03 -15.72 -0.85
N ARG A 45 -9.13 -15.15 -0.03
CA ARG A 45 -9.10 -15.40 1.42
C ARG A 45 -10.42 -15.01 2.09
N ARG A 46 -10.99 -13.86 1.72
CA ARG A 46 -12.26 -13.36 2.27
C ARG A 46 -13.43 -14.23 1.83
N ARG A 47 -13.49 -14.58 0.54
CA ARG A 47 -14.49 -15.51 -0.01
C ARG A 47 -14.48 -16.85 0.74
N ASN A 48 -13.30 -17.41 0.99
CA ASN A 48 -13.15 -18.67 1.72
C ASN A 48 -13.60 -18.57 3.20
N ARG A 49 -13.68 -17.37 3.75
CA ARG A 49 -14.17 -17.09 5.11
C ARG A 49 -15.65 -16.67 5.14
N GLY A 50 -16.33 -16.63 3.99
CA GLY A 50 -17.69 -16.12 3.87
C GLY A 50 -17.81 -14.61 4.15
N LEU A 51 -16.72 -13.86 4.00
CA LEU A 51 -16.68 -12.41 4.20
C LEU A 51 -16.89 -11.68 2.86
N ASP A 52 -17.36 -10.43 2.92
CA ASP A 52 -17.46 -9.58 1.73
C ASP A 52 -16.08 -9.39 1.09
N THR A 53 -16.01 -9.69 -0.21
CA THR A 53 -14.81 -9.60 -1.03
C THR A 53 -14.47 -8.16 -1.38
N LYS A 54 -15.47 -7.28 -1.40
CA LYS A 54 -15.26 -5.86 -1.65
C LYS A 54 -14.85 -5.20 -0.34
N VAL A 55 -13.60 -4.72 -0.28
CA VAL A 55 -13.15 -3.93 0.87
C VAL A 55 -13.40 -2.47 0.54
N GLY A 56 -14.34 -1.83 1.25
CA GLY A 56 -14.56 -0.41 1.12
C GLY A 56 -13.38 0.39 1.70
N ARG A 57 -13.25 1.66 1.26
CA ARG A 57 -12.31 2.61 1.90
C ARG A 57 -12.59 2.74 3.40
N GLU A 58 -13.86 2.70 3.80
CA GLU A 58 -14.29 2.81 5.20
C GLU A 58 -13.83 1.61 6.03
N ASP A 59 -13.99 0.39 5.53
CA ASP A 59 -13.51 -0.83 6.20
C ASP A 59 -12.00 -0.81 6.38
N TRP A 60 -11.28 -0.36 5.35
CA TRP A 60 -9.83 -0.22 5.42
C TRP A 60 -9.41 0.83 6.46
N LEU A 61 -10.08 1.99 6.50
CA LEU A 61 -9.84 3.03 7.50
C LEU A 61 -10.15 2.54 8.93
N ALA A 62 -11.24 1.78 9.10
CA ALA A 62 -11.61 1.19 10.38
C ALA A 62 -10.55 0.19 10.87
N ASP A 63 -10.04 -0.66 9.97
CA ASP A 63 -8.99 -1.62 10.30
C ASP A 63 -7.67 -0.93 10.67
N LYS A 64 -7.25 0.08 9.90
CA LYS A 64 -6.06 0.88 10.22
C LYS A 64 -6.20 1.61 11.56
N ARG A 65 -7.39 2.13 11.86
CA ARG A 65 -7.71 2.76 13.16
C ARG A 65 -7.63 1.74 14.29
N SER A 66 -8.13 0.52 14.08
CA SER A 66 -8.06 -0.57 15.07
C SER A 66 -6.60 -0.92 15.43
N VAL A 67 -5.73 -1.04 14.41
CA VAL A 67 -4.30 -1.33 14.57
C VAL A 67 -3.59 -0.21 15.32
N LEU A 68 -3.88 1.05 14.98
CA LEU A 68 -3.32 2.22 15.67
C LEU A 68 -3.71 2.23 17.16
N HIS A 69 -5.00 2.05 17.46
CA HIS A 69 -5.48 2.01 18.85
C HIS A 69 -4.87 0.84 19.62
N SER A 70 -4.70 -0.34 19.01
CA SER A 70 -4.02 -1.47 19.63
C SER A 70 -2.56 -1.14 19.98
N ARG A 71 -1.82 -0.49 19.07
CA ARG A 71 -0.45 -0.02 19.34
C ARG A 71 -0.41 1.01 20.46
N MET A 72 -1.36 1.95 20.49
CA MET A 72 -1.47 2.93 21.58
C MET A 72 -1.74 2.27 22.93
N ARG A 73 -2.67 1.30 22.99
CA ARG A 73 -2.95 0.53 24.20
C ARG A 73 -1.71 -0.22 24.70
N ALA A 74 -0.99 -0.90 23.81
CA ALA A 74 0.25 -1.61 24.14
C ALA A 74 1.33 -0.68 24.73
N ARG A 75 1.47 0.54 24.20
CA ARG A 75 2.37 1.55 24.78
C ARG A 75 1.93 2.01 26.17
N ARG A 76 0.63 2.22 26.37
CA ARG A 76 0.06 2.64 27.66
C ARG A 76 0.20 1.54 28.72
N SER A 77 -0.02 0.27 28.35
CA SER A 77 0.18 -0.87 29.27
C SER A 77 1.65 -1.09 29.62
N GLY A 78 2.58 -0.83 28.69
CA GLY A 78 4.02 -0.92 28.94
C GLY A 78 4.59 0.20 29.84
N GLY A 79 3.89 1.33 29.95
CA GLY A 79 4.29 2.46 30.82
C GLY A 79 3.88 2.29 32.29
N SER A 80 2.92 1.41 32.61
CA SER A 80 2.37 1.27 33.96
C SER A 80 3.13 0.27 34.86
N SER A 81 4.09 -0.49 34.33
CA SER A 81 4.76 -1.57 35.08
C SER A 81 6.18 -1.23 35.58
N ARG A 82 6.60 0.05 35.53
CA ARG A 82 7.96 0.47 35.92
C ARG A 82 8.05 1.37 37.16
N GLY A 83 6.93 1.67 37.83
CA GLY A 83 6.89 2.42 39.09
C GLY A 83 6.52 1.50 40.26
N GLY A 84 7.47 0.70 40.75
CA GLY A 84 7.19 -0.22 41.86
C GLY A 84 8.39 -1.05 42.30
N TRP A 85 9.62 -0.55 42.13
CA TRP A 85 10.78 -1.11 42.80
C TRP A 85 10.68 -0.69 44.27
N ARG A 86 10.06 -1.55 45.09
CA ARG A 86 10.09 -1.43 46.55
C ARG A 86 11.54 -1.60 46.98
N THR A 87 12.23 -0.50 47.23
CA THR A 87 13.52 -0.50 47.95
C THR A 87 13.24 -0.90 49.39
N ASN A 88 13.52 -2.16 49.74
CA ASN A 88 13.67 -2.58 51.13
C ASN A 88 15.15 -2.84 51.39
N PHE A 89 15.89 -1.76 51.60
CA PHE A 89 17.14 -1.81 52.36
C PHE A 89 16.82 -1.26 53.73
N PHE A 90 16.73 -2.17 54.71
CA PHE A 90 17.19 -2.14 56.11
C PHE A 90 16.47 -3.27 56.86
#